data_AF-A0A183EC86-F1
#
_entry.id   AF-A0A183EC86-F1
#
_cell.length_a   1.000
_cell.length_b   1.000
_cell.length_c   1.000
_cell.angle_alpha   90.00
_cell.angle_beta   90.00
_cell.angle_gamma   90.00
#
_symmetry.space_group_name_H-M   'P 1'
#
loop_
_entity.id
_entity.type
_entity.pdbx_description
1 polymer ?
#
loop_
_entity_poly.entity_id
_entity_poly.type
_entity_poly.pdbx_seq_one_letter_code
_entity_poly.pdbx_strand_id
1 'polypeptide(L)'
;FECCGVRGYRDWLYSSWGRDVPGRTELGIGYSDIGKVPRSCCNEQGLRDYPIDCGLSFDKLELWTYEPFMHTKGCSEALYDAVNSHLDIAIAVCVILGAIEVQFALISCCCCCCFIFVVSILHC
;
A
#
# COMPACT_ATOMS: atom_id res chain seq x y z
N PHE A 1 5.56 5.10 -4.33
CA PHE A 1 5.34 3.87 -5.10
C PHE A 1 5.06 4.26 -6.53
N GLU A 2 5.70 3.60 -7.48
CA GLU A 2 5.44 3.75 -8.91
C GLU A 2 4.17 2.96 -9.26
N CYS A 3 3.01 3.56 -8.97
CA CYS A 3 1.72 2.89 -9.09
C CYS A 3 0.64 3.87 -9.51
N CYS A 4 -0.47 3.32 -10.02
CA CYS A 4 -1.61 4.12 -10.40
C CYS A 4 -2.92 3.39 -10.14
N GLY A 5 -3.85 4.05 -9.45
CA GLY A 5 -5.13 3.45 -9.07
C GLY A 5 -4.98 2.33 -8.03
N VAL A 6 -6.08 1.69 -7.67
CA VAL A 6 -6.07 0.59 -6.69
C VAL A 6 -5.51 -0.67 -7.35
N ARG A 7 -6.12 -1.09 -8.46
CA ARG A 7 -5.72 -2.20 -9.32
C ARG A 7 -4.97 -1.73 -10.55
N GLY A 8 -5.23 -0.52 -11.02
CA GLY A 8 -4.54 0.04 -12.18
C GLY A 8 -5.13 1.39 -12.59
N TYR A 9 -4.54 1.98 -13.63
CA TYR A 9 -4.91 3.31 -14.11
C TYR A 9 -6.38 3.45 -14.53
N ARG A 10 -7.04 2.35 -14.93
CA ARG A 10 -8.45 2.33 -15.33
C ARG A 10 -9.41 2.64 -14.18
N ASP A 11 -9.00 2.48 -12.93
CA ASP A 11 -9.83 2.80 -11.76
C ASP A 11 -10.22 4.29 -11.75
N TRP A 12 -9.39 5.15 -12.33
CA TRP A 12 -9.66 6.58 -12.43
C TRP A 12 -10.83 6.91 -13.36
N LEU A 13 -11.14 6.05 -14.35
CA LEU A 13 -12.29 6.22 -15.25
C LEU A 13 -13.62 6.23 -14.50
N TYR A 14 -13.71 5.43 -13.43
CA TYR A 14 -14.92 5.29 -12.60
C TYR A 14 -14.93 6.24 -11.38
N SER A 15 -13.76 6.79 -11.06
CA SER A 15 -13.61 7.73 -9.96
C SER A 15 -14.30 9.08 -10.24
N SER A 16 -14.44 9.92 -9.23
CA SER A 16 -14.87 11.31 -9.44
C SER A 16 -13.88 12.12 -10.29
N TRP A 17 -12.60 11.73 -10.30
CA TRP A 17 -11.55 12.40 -11.07
C TRP A 17 -11.77 12.29 -12.58
N GLY A 18 -12.10 11.09 -13.06
CA GLY A 18 -12.42 10.84 -14.47
C GLY A 18 -13.75 11.47 -14.92
N ARG A 19 -14.61 11.84 -13.97
CA ARG A 19 -15.90 12.52 -14.22
C ARG A 19 -15.79 14.04 -14.34
N ASP A 20 -14.68 14.63 -13.90
CA ASP A 20 -14.44 16.09 -13.96
C ASP A 20 -13.84 16.53 -15.31
N VAL A 21 -14.38 15.96 -16.39
CA VAL A 21 -14.04 16.35 -17.77
C VAL A 21 -15.13 17.31 -18.26
N PRO A 22 -14.80 18.59 -18.50
CA PRO A 22 -15.80 19.57 -18.95
C PRO A 22 -16.43 19.08 -20.26
N GLY A 23 -17.75 18.90 -20.27
CA GLY A 23 -18.51 18.35 -21.39
C GLY A 23 -18.95 16.89 -21.25
N ARG A 24 -18.58 16.18 -20.17
CA ARG A 24 -19.08 14.82 -19.87
C ARG A 24 -20.07 14.81 -18.72
N THR A 25 -21.26 15.36 -18.97
CA THR A 25 -22.43 15.23 -18.08
C THR A 25 -23.43 14.23 -18.64
N GLU A 26 -22.95 13.11 -19.18
CA GLU A 26 -23.79 12.14 -19.89
C GLU A 26 -23.98 10.89 -19.02
N LEU A 27 -25.09 10.86 -18.28
CA LEU A 27 -25.69 9.67 -17.66
C LEU A 27 -26.25 8.70 -18.74
N GLY A 28 -25.54 8.56 -19.87
CA GLY A 28 -25.98 7.85 -21.07
C GLY A 28 -25.11 6.64 -21.39
N ILE A 29 -25.70 5.65 -22.05
CA ILE A 29 -25.13 4.36 -22.47
C ILE A 29 -24.10 4.58 -23.60
N GLY A 30 -23.01 5.26 -23.26
CA GLY A 30 -21.89 5.62 -24.13
C GLY A 30 -20.60 5.51 -23.34
N TYR A 31 -20.32 4.28 -22.88
CA TYR A 31 -19.11 3.94 -22.15
C TYR A 31 -17.89 4.21 -23.04
N SER A 32 -17.16 5.28 -22.76
CA SER A 32 -15.94 5.63 -23.47
C SER A 32 -14.79 5.55 -22.47
N ASP A 33 -13.83 4.65 -22.70
CA ASP A 33 -12.61 4.44 -21.88
C ASP A 33 -11.64 5.64 -21.93
N ILE A 34 -12.11 6.82 -22.34
CA ILE A 34 -11.39 8.09 -22.31
C ILE A 34 -11.58 8.68 -20.90
N GLY A 35 -10.51 9.12 -20.26
CA GLY A 35 -10.61 9.78 -18.97
C GLY A 35 -9.27 10.24 -18.45
N LYS A 36 -9.31 11.01 -17.36
CA LYS A 36 -8.11 11.64 -16.79
C LYS A 36 -7.55 10.81 -15.65
N VAL A 37 -6.23 10.84 -15.50
CA VAL A 37 -5.52 10.32 -14.32
C VAL A 37 -4.80 11.48 -13.63
N PRO A 38 -4.54 11.41 -12.32
CA PRO A 38 -3.71 12.40 -11.66
C PRO A 38 -2.28 12.32 -12.17
N ARG A 39 -1.57 13.45 -12.18
CA ARG A 39 -0.16 13.55 -12.63
C ARG A 39 0.77 12.58 -11.89
N SER A 40 0.46 12.20 -10.64
CA SER A 40 1.22 11.22 -9.87
C SER A 40 1.17 9.79 -10.44
N CYS A 41 0.24 9.51 -11.36
CA CYS A 41 0.14 8.24 -12.10
C CYS A 41 1.17 8.12 -13.23
N CYS A 42 1.76 9.24 -13.65
CA CYS A 42 2.65 9.29 -14.80
C CYS A 42 4.03 8.75 -14.47
N ASN A 43 4.57 7.94 -15.39
CA ASN A 43 5.94 7.45 -15.30
C ASN A 43 6.94 8.50 -15.82
N GLU A 44 8.23 8.19 -15.77
CA GLU A 44 9.28 9.11 -16.25
C GLU A 44 9.10 9.50 -17.72
N GLN A 45 8.65 8.58 -18.58
CA GLN A 45 8.42 8.86 -19.99
C GLN A 45 7.24 9.82 -20.18
N GLY A 46 6.14 9.59 -19.47
CA GLY A 46 4.98 10.48 -19.48
C GLY A 46 5.31 11.87 -18.97
N LEU A 47 6.15 11.98 -17.93
CA LEU A 47 6.63 13.27 -17.43
C LEU A 47 7.62 13.97 -18.37
N ARG A 48 8.33 13.23 -19.23
CA ARG A 48 9.20 13.80 -20.26
C ARG A 48 8.41 14.32 -21.46
N ASP A 49 7.46 13.51 -21.94
CA ASP A 49 6.69 13.83 -23.14
C ASP A 49 5.53 14.81 -22.85
N TYR A 50 4.96 14.75 -21.64
CA TYR A 50 3.89 15.61 -21.15
C TYR A 50 4.26 16.30 -19.82
N PRO A 51 5.21 17.25 -19.81
CA PRO A 51 5.80 17.77 -18.58
C PRO A 51 4.83 18.52 -17.66
N ILE A 52 3.79 19.14 -18.22
CA ILE A 52 2.86 20.01 -17.47
C ILE A 52 1.52 19.31 -17.22
N ASP A 53 1.05 18.52 -18.17
CA ASP A 53 -0.34 18.06 -18.28
C ASP A 53 -0.47 16.53 -18.38
N CYS A 54 0.58 15.77 -18.07
CA CYS A 54 0.52 14.31 -18.08
C CYS A 54 -0.68 13.79 -17.27
N GLY A 55 -1.50 12.95 -17.92
CA GLY A 55 -2.70 12.37 -17.33
C GLY A 55 -3.95 13.25 -17.41
N LEU A 56 -3.80 14.58 -17.53
CA LEU A 56 -4.90 15.53 -17.63
C LEU A 56 -5.33 15.76 -19.08
N SER A 57 -4.39 15.67 -20.04
CA SER A 57 -4.64 15.82 -21.48
C SER A 57 -4.92 14.51 -22.22
N PHE A 58 -5.14 13.42 -21.48
CA PHE A 58 -5.55 12.11 -22.00
C PHE A 58 -7.07 12.05 -22.20
N ASP A 59 -7.66 13.13 -22.71
CA ASP A 59 -9.09 13.31 -22.94
C ASP A 59 -9.48 13.18 -24.43
N LYS A 60 -8.50 12.97 -25.31
CA LYS A 60 -8.69 12.91 -26.77
C LYS A 60 -8.81 11.48 -27.32
N LEU A 61 -8.11 10.53 -26.68
CA LEU A 61 -8.06 9.12 -27.06
C LEU A 61 -8.35 8.26 -25.84
N GLU A 62 -8.67 6.99 -26.08
CA GLU A 62 -8.92 6.03 -25.00
C GLU A 62 -7.66 5.83 -24.15
N LEU A 63 -7.85 5.63 -22.85
CA LEU A 63 -6.77 5.68 -21.86
C LEU A 63 -5.71 4.59 -22.07
N TRP A 64 -6.07 3.47 -22.71
CA TRP A 64 -5.13 2.39 -23.04
C TRP A 64 -4.06 2.82 -24.06
N THR A 65 -4.34 3.80 -24.93
CA THR A 65 -3.34 4.32 -25.88
C THR A 65 -2.21 5.08 -25.17
N TYR A 66 -2.48 5.55 -23.96
CA TYR A 66 -1.52 6.26 -23.11
C TYR A 66 -0.89 5.37 -22.04
N GLU A 67 -1.20 4.07 -22.02
CA GLU A 67 -0.61 3.08 -21.11
C GLU A 67 0.92 3.18 -20.96
N PRO A 68 1.72 3.36 -22.04
CA PRO A 68 3.18 3.46 -21.91
C PRO A 68 3.69 4.71 -21.16
N PHE A 69 2.84 5.72 -20.94
CA PHE A 69 3.18 6.96 -20.23
C PHE A 69 2.79 6.94 -18.75
N MET A 70 2.17 5.86 -18.30
CA MET A 70 1.64 5.71 -16.94
C MET A 70 2.22 4.50 -16.24
N HIS A 71 2.08 4.47 -14.92
CA HIS A 71 2.33 3.25 -14.15
C HIS A 71 1.16 2.28 -14.34
N THR A 72 1.44 1.08 -14.86
CA THR A 72 0.43 0.03 -15.04
C THR A 72 0.12 -0.71 -13.75
N LYS A 73 1.04 -0.71 -12.79
CA LYS A 73 0.90 -1.40 -11.51
C LYS A 73 -0.11 -0.71 -10.60
N GLY A 74 -1.01 -1.50 -10.00
CA GLY A 74 -1.94 -1.01 -8.99
C GLY A 74 -1.24 -0.67 -7.68
N CYS A 75 -1.68 0.39 -6.99
CA CYS A 75 -1.10 0.79 -5.71
C CYS A 75 -1.39 -0.21 -4.60
N SER A 76 -2.48 -0.98 -4.68
CA SER A 76 -2.74 -2.05 -3.71
C SER A 76 -1.70 -3.15 -3.83
N GLU A 77 -1.39 -3.61 -5.05
CA GLU A 77 -0.35 -4.61 -5.31
C GLU A 77 1.03 -4.11 -4.91
N ALA A 78 1.36 -2.85 -5.25
CA ALA A 78 2.63 -2.24 -4.85
C ALA A 78 2.78 -2.16 -3.31
N LEU A 79 1.69 -1.88 -2.59
CA LEU A 79 1.68 -1.89 -1.14
C LEU A 79 1.81 -3.31 -0.59
N TYR A 80 1.07 -4.28 -1.12
CA TYR A 80 1.17 -5.68 -0.70
C TYR A 80 2.57 -6.23 -0.89
N ASP A 81 3.20 -5.95 -2.03
CA ASP A 81 4.59 -6.37 -2.30
C ASP A 81 5.57 -5.74 -1.30
N ALA A 82 5.42 -4.44 -1.02
CA ALA A 82 6.27 -3.75 -0.06
C ALA A 82 6.06 -4.22 1.39
N VAL A 83 4.82 -4.53 1.78
CA VAL A 83 4.53 -5.10 3.09
C VAL A 83 5.11 -6.50 3.17
N ASN A 84 4.90 -7.33 2.15
CA ASN A 84 5.38 -8.71 2.14
C ASN A 84 6.91 -8.80 2.18
N SER A 85 7.62 -7.86 1.53
CA SER A 85 9.09 -7.82 1.59
C SER A 85 9.67 -7.55 2.98
N HIS A 86 8.87 -6.97 3.88
CA HIS A 86 9.29 -6.67 5.25
C HIS A 86 8.57 -7.54 6.30
N LEU A 87 7.66 -8.40 5.85
CA LEU A 87 6.86 -9.25 6.71
C LEU A 87 7.72 -10.33 7.39
N ASP A 88 8.72 -10.87 6.70
CA ASP A 88 9.69 -11.81 7.28
C ASP A 88 10.47 -11.19 8.44
N ILE A 89 10.88 -9.93 8.31
CA ILE A 89 11.59 -9.18 9.35
C ILE A 89 10.64 -8.93 10.54
N ALA A 90 9.39 -8.54 10.28
CA ALA A 90 8.40 -8.32 11.31
C ALA A 90 8.11 -9.59 12.11
N ILE A 91 7.93 -10.74 11.43
CA ILE A 91 7.74 -12.04 12.08
C ILE A 91 8.94 -12.39 12.95
N ALA A 92 10.16 -12.25 12.42
CA ALA A 92 11.38 -12.56 13.17
C ALA A 92 11.48 -11.73 14.47
N VAL A 93 11.20 -10.42 14.41
CA VAL A 93 11.19 -9.55 15.58
C VAL A 93 10.13 -9.98 16.59
N CYS A 94 8.91 -10.27 16.14
CA CYS A 94 7.83 -10.74 17.02
C CYS A 94 8.19 -12.05 17.73
N VAL A 95 8.80 -13.01 17.03
CA VAL A 95 9.22 -14.28 17.63
C VAL A 95 10.31 -14.08 18.68
N ILE A 96 11.30 -13.22 18.41
CA ILE A 96 12.38 -12.93 19.36
C ILE A 96 11.83 -12.24 20.61
N LEU A 97 11.00 -11.21 20.45
CA LEU A 97 10.38 -10.52 21.59
C LEU A 97 9.50 -11.46 22.42
N GLY A 98 8.71 -12.31 21.77
CA GLY A 98 7.90 -13.32 22.45
C GLY A 98 8.74 -14.35 23.22
N ALA A 99 9.84 -14.82 22.64
CA ALA A 99 10.76 -15.74 23.33
C ALA A 99 11.42 -15.10 24.55
N ILE A 100 11.82 -13.84 24.43
CA ILE A 100 12.40 -13.06 25.53
C ILE A 100 11.38 -12.88 26.65
N GLU A 101 10.14 -12.50 26.33
CA GLU A 101 9.06 -12.32 27.30
C GLU A 101 8.77 -13.63 28.07
N VAL A 102 8.66 -14.75 27.37
CA VAL A 102 8.48 -16.07 27.99
C VAL A 102 9.66 -16.44 28.90
N GLN A 103 10.89 -16.17 28.45
CA GLN A 103 12.09 -16.47 29.24
C GLN A 103 12.15 -15.65 30.52
N PHE A 104 11.80 -14.35 30.46
CA PHE A 104 11.71 -13.48 31.64
C PHE A 104 10.61 -13.92 32.61
N ALA A 105 9.45 -14.32 32.10
CA ALA A 105 8.35 -14.83 32.94
C ALA A 105 8.75 -16.11 33.69
N LEU A 106 9.45 -17.04 33.02
CA LEU A 106 9.96 -18.27 33.63
C LEU A 106 10.99 -17.98 34.72
N ILE A 107 11.96 -17.09 34.46
CA ILE A 107 12.98 -16.70 35.45
C ILE A 107 12.32 -16.01 36.65
N SER A 108 11.40 -15.07 36.41
CA SER A 108 10.65 -14.39 37.46
C SER A 108 9.88 -15.37 38.33
N CYS A 109 9.15 -16.31 37.72
CA CYS A 109 8.43 -17.37 38.43
C CYS A 109 9.39 -18.22 39.29
N CYS A 110 10.47 -18.75 38.70
CA CYS A 110 11.46 -19.53 39.44
C CYS A 110 12.10 -18.75 40.60
N CYS A 111 12.45 -17.47 40.39
CA CYS A 111 13.00 -16.61 41.44
C CYS A 111 11.99 -16.35 42.57
N CYS A 112 10.72 -16.11 42.26
CA CYS A 112 9.67 -15.98 43.28
C CYS A 112 9.48 -17.29 44.07
N CYS A 113 9.48 -18.44 43.40
CA CYS A 113 9.40 -19.75 44.05
C CYS A 113 10.60 -19.99 44.97
N CYS A 114 11.82 -19.70 44.51
CA CYS A 114 13.04 -19.83 45.30
C CYS A 114 13.07 -18.86 46.49
N PHE A 115 12.62 -17.62 46.31
CA PHE A 115 12.54 -16.62 47.39
C PHE A 115 11.52 -17.04 48.47
N ILE A 116 10.35 -17.52 48.08
CA ILE A 116 9.33 -18.06 49.01
C ILE A 116 9.86 -19.30 49.76
N PHE A 117 10.56 -20.19 49.07
CA PHE A 117 11.14 -21.40 49.69
C PHE A 117 12.24 -21.06 50.70
N VAL A 118 13.12 -20.10 50.38
CA VAL A 118 14.17 -19.61 51.30
C VAL A 118 13.57 -18.89 52.51
N VAL A 119 12.56 -18.03 52.31
CA VAL A 119 11.86 -17.35 53.42
C VAL A 119 11.13 -18.37 54.31
N SER A 120 10.54 -19.42 53.74
CA SER A 120 9.86 -20.48 54.51
C SER A 120 10.81 -21.33 55.35
N ILE A 121 12.05 -21.55 54.88
CA ILE A 121 13.09 -22.25 55.65
C ILE A 121 13.71 -21.35 56.72
N LEU A 122 13.85 -20.04 56.46
CA LEU A 122 14.43 -19.09 57.42
C LEU A 122 13.48 -18.71 58.56
N HIS A 123 12.17 -18.99 58.41
CA HIS A 123 11.13 -18.73 59.41
C HIS A 123 10.66 -19.99 60.16
N CYS A 124 11.35 -21.13 60.00
CA CYS A 124 11.28 -22.31 60.87
C CYS A 124 12.52 -22.39 61.77
#